data_AF-A0A7X8HVQ5-F1
#
_entry.id   AF-A0A7X8HVQ5-F1
#
_cell.length_a   1.000
_cell.length_b   1.000
_cell.length_c   1.000
_cell.angle_alpha   90.00
_cell.angle_beta   90.00
_cell.angle_gamma   90.00
#
_symmetry.space_group_name_H-M   'P 1'
#
loop_
_entity.id
_entity.type
_entity.pdbx_description
1 polymer ?
#
loop_
_entity_poly.entity_id
_entity_poly.type
_entity_poly.pdbx_seq_one_letter_code
_entity_poly.pdbx_strand_id
1 'polypeptide(L)'
;MVQAKSYNTKLLVSCGLLAGISIILTRIFSYTIPIAGFPVLRIGFGDIPVIISGMIFGPIAGALTGGVSDILGFMINPMGGPYIPGLTISATLRGLLPGLIYWAIKNNKIKINYHIINVIFSILMVAGAVYVPLSQDGGISNIALIIYGLIALAFILLPIILGIIIKSEEGLYSFDKILFVVTVCYYLISLLLNTFWLAVAYNKGFLAFLPGRIIAGLVIIPLHSLIIFVLSRWFKYMRIL
;
A
#
# COMPACT_ATOMS: atom_id res chain seq x y z
N MET A 1 14.54 24.93 16.52
CA MET A 1 14.09 25.78 15.41
C MET A 1 13.11 25.01 14.55
N VAL A 2 11.83 25.14 14.87
CA VAL A 2 10.71 24.62 14.07
C VAL A 2 10.53 25.63 12.94
N GLN A 3 10.95 25.30 11.72
CA GLN A 3 10.58 26.13 10.57
C GLN A 3 9.07 26.04 10.41
N ALA A 4 8.37 27.12 10.77
CA ALA A 4 6.98 27.34 10.42
C ALA A 4 6.86 27.31 8.89
N LYS A 5 6.45 26.15 8.36
CA LYS A 5 6.28 25.92 6.93
C LYS A 5 5.10 26.76 6.45
N SER A 6 5.39 27.86 5.75
CA SER A 6 4.39 28.64 5.01
C SER A 6 3.48 27.69 4.23
N TYR A 7 2.17 27.72 4.50
CA TYR A 7 1.18 27.00 3.71
C TYR A 7 1.15 27.63 2.32
N ASN A 8 1.95 27.08 1.41
CA ASN A 8 1.99 27.51 0.02
C ASN A 8 0.67 27.10 -0.64
N THR A 9 -0.09 28.06 -1.17
CA THR A 9 -1.35 27.82 -1.88
C THR A 9 -1.20 26.75 -2.95
N LYS A 10 -0.04 26.68 -3.60
CA LYS A 10 0.30 25.62 -4.57
C LYS A 10 0.27 24.22 -3.96
N LEU A 11 0.78 24.04 -2.73
CA LEU A 11 0.77 22.74 -2.04
C LEU A 11 -0.66 22.28 -1.73
N LEU A 12 -1.52 23.20 -1.29
CA LEU A 12 -2.92 22.91 -1.03
C LEU A 12 -3.64 22.46 -2.31
N VAL A 13 -3.44 23.20 -3.41
CA VAL A 13 -4.04 22.86 -4.72
C VAL A 13 -3.55 21.51 -5.22
N SER A 14 -2.24 21.21 -5.12
CA SER A 14 -1.70 19.91 -5.51
C SER A 14 -2.24 18.75 -4.68
N CYS A 15 -2.38 18.94 -3.35
CA CYS A 15 -2.99 17.93 -2.48
C CYS A 15 -4.46 17.69 -2.82
N GLY A 16 -5.21 18.74 -3.13
CA GLY A 16 -6.61 18.64 -3.57
C GLY A 16 -6.76 17.91 -4.91
N LEU A 17 -5.88 18.21 -5.88
CA LEU A 17 -5.85 17.51 -7.16
C LEU A 17 -5.55 16.02 -7.01
N LEU A 18 -4.53 15.65 -6.20
CA LEU A 18 -4.21 14.25 -5.92
C LEU A 18 -5.34 13.54 -5.15
N ALA A 19 -6.03 14.23 -4.24
CA ALA A 19 -7.20 13.67 -3.56
C ALA A 19 -8.35 13.41 -4.56
N GLY A 20 -8.61 14.34 -5.49
CA GLY A 20 -9.61 14.15 -6.55
C GLY A 20 -9.28 12.98 -7.47
N ILE A 21 -8.02 12.87 -7.91
CA ILE A 21 -7.54 11.74 -8.73
C ILE A 21 -7.68 10.42 -7.95
N SER A 22 -7.32 10.42 -6.65
CA SER A 22 -7.50 9.25 -5.78
C SER A 22 -8.96 8.79 -5.75
N ILE A 23 -9.90 9.72 -5.56
CA ILE A 23 -11.33 9.39 -5.55
C ILE A 23 -11.76 8.78 -6.89
N ILE A 24 -11.40 9.39 -8.02
CA ILE A 24 -11.77 8.89 -9.36
C ILE A 24 -11.20 7.49 -9.59
N LEU A 25 -9.90 7.28 -9.31
CA LEU A 25 -9.25 5.98 -9.46
C LEU A 25 -9.83 4.91 -8.52
N THR A 26 -10.24 5.33 -7.33
CA THR A 26 -10.88 4.48 -6.34
C THR A 26 -12.27 4.06 -6.80
N ARG A 27 -13.06 4.95 -7.40
CA ARG A 27 -14.46 4.66 -7.72
C ARG A 27 -14.68 4.03 -9.09
N ILE A 28 -13.91 4.44 -10.10
CA ILE A 28 -14.10 4.00 -11.48
C ILE A 28 -13.22 2.79 -11.81
N PHE A 29 -11.98 2.78 -11.32
CA PHE A 29 -10.97 1.78 -11.69
C PHE A 29 -10.69 0.74 -10.61
N SER A 30 -11.51 0.66 -9.55
CA SER A 30 -11.36 -0.41 -8.57
C SER A 30 -12.27 -1.60 -8.89
N TYR A 31 -11.66 -2.77 -9.05
CA TYR A 31 -12.39 -4.02 -9.19
C TYR A 31 -12.37 -4.77 -7.87
N THR A 32 -13.55 -5.19 -7.40
CA THR A 32 -13.69 -5.97 -6.17
C THR A 32 -14.04 -7.40 -6.53
N ILE A 33 -13.11 -8.31 -6.23
CA ILE A 33 -13.32 -9.74 -6.40
C ILE A 33 -13.85 -10.27 -5.06
N PRO A 34 -15.12 -10.70 -4.98
CA PRO A 34 -15.62 -11.33 -3.79
C PRO A 34 -14.95 -12.70 -3.63
N ILE A 35 -14.36 -12.95 -2.47
CA ILE A 35 -13.77 -14.23 -2.12
C ILE A 35 -14.53 -14.75 -0.89
N ALA A 36 -15.04 -15.97 -0.97
CA ALA A 36 -15.83 -16.61 0.09
C ALA A 36 -17.07 -15.81 0.55
N GLY A 37 -17.73 -15.08 -0.36
CA GLY A 37 -18.92 -14.29 -0.07
C GLY A 37 -18.66 -12.93 0.59
N PHE A 38 -17.39 -12.56 0.79
CA PHE A 38 -16.98 -11.24 1.32
C PHE A 38 -16.25 -10.44 0.23
N PRO A 39 -16.44 -9.11 0.17
CA PRO A 39 -15.68 -8.23 -0.73
C PRO A 39 -14.26 -8.01 -0.18
N VAL A 40 -13.47 -9.08 -0.06
CA VAL A 40 -12.16 -9.07 0.61
C VAL A 40 -11.06 -8.49 -0.28
N LEU A 41 -11.11 -8.79 -1.58
CA LEU A 41 -10.07 -8.42 -2.52
C LEU A 41 -10.53 -7.24 -3.37
N ARG A 42 -10.14 -6.03 -2.96
CA ARG A 42 -10.28 -4.82 -3.78
C ARG A 42 -8.93 -4.43 -4.36
N ILE A 43 -8.80 -4.52 -5.68
CA ILE A 43 -7.63 -4.03 -6.40
C ILE A 43 -7.99 -2.63 -6.89
N GLY A 44 -7.36 -1.61 -6.28
CA GLY A 44 -7.61 -0.21 -6.59
C GLY A 44 -6.31 0.56 -6.83
N PHE A 45 -6.42 1.60 -7.64
CA PHE A 45 -5.29 2.50 -7.98
C PHE A 45 -5.31 3.81 -7.18
N GLY A 46 -6.35 4.06 -6.37
CA GLY A 46 -6.48 5.32 -5.62
C GLY A 46 -5.44 5.53 -4.52
N ASP A 47 -4.82 4.46 -4.02
CA ASP A 47 -3.73 4.56 -3.07
C ASP A 47 -2.48 5.23 -3.67
N ILE A 48 -2.30 5.15 -5.00
CA ILE A 48 -1.10 5.63 -5.69
C ILE A 48 -0.97 7.17 -5.55
N PRO A 49 -1.98 7.99 -5.93
CA PRO A 49 -1.92 9.44 -5.69
C PRO A 49 -1.67 9.83 -4.23
N VAL A 50 -2.23 9.09 -3.28
CA VAL A 50 -2.07 9.36 -1.84
C VAL A 50 -0.64 9.08 -1.39
N ILE A 51 -0.06 7.95 -1.81
CA ILE A 51 1.33 7.60 -1.55
C ILE A 51 2.28 8.65 -2.15
N ILE A 52 2.02 9.06 -3.40
CA ILE A 52 2.81 10.09 -4.10
C ILE A 52 2.76 11.44 -3.36
N SER A 53 1.57 11.85 -2.88
CA SER A 53 1.41 13.08 -2.08
C SER A 53 2.33 13.07 -0.86
N GLY A 54 2.34 11.94 -0.12
CA GLY A 54 3.24 11.75 1.02
C GLY A 54 4.72 11.84 0.64
N MET A 55 5.12 11.13 -0.42
CA MET A 55 6.51 11.09 -0.89
C MET A 55 7.05 12.45 -1.33
N ILE A 56 6.24 13.26 -2.03
CA ILE A 56 6.68 14.53 -2.63
C ILE A 56 6.51 15.70 -1.66
N PHE A 57 5.33 15.84 -1.06
CA PHE A 57 4.96 17.02 -0.27
C PHE A 57 5.22 16.86 1.24
N GLY A 58 5.46 15.62 1.66
CA GLY A 58 5.80 15.23 3.02
C GLY A 58 4.64 14.56 3.77
N PRO A 59 4.91 14.08 5.00
CA PRO A 59 4.00 13.20 5.74
C PRO A 59 2.64 13.84 6.03
N ILE A 60 2.60 15.11 6.46
CA ILE A 60 1.35 15.80 6.81
C ILE A 60 0.48 16.01 5.57
N ALA A 61 1.09 16.38 4.44
CA ALA A 61 0.38 16.57 3.18
C ALA A 61 -0.25 15.26 2.69
N GLY A 62 0.53 14.17 2.69
CA GLY A 62 0.01 12.84 2.37
C GLY A 62 -1.13 12.40 3.30
N ALA A 63 -0.96 12.61 4.61
CA ALA A 63 -1.98 12.28 5.61
C ALA A 63 -3.32 12.95 5.31
N LEU A 64 -3.29 14.27 5.05
CA LEU A 64 -4.48 15.04 4.70
C LEU A 64 -5.08 14.58 3.37
N THR A 65 -4.26 14.37 2.33
CA THR A 65 -4.74 13.86 1.03
C THR A 65 -5.48 12.53 1.22
N GLY A 66 -4.91 11.60 1.99
CA GLY A 66 -5.50 10.29 2.25
C GLY A 66 -6.82 10.39 3.01
N GLY A 67 -6.83 11.06 4.17
CA GLY A 67 -8.04 11.20 5.00
C GLY A 67 -9.19 11.90 4.28
N VAL A 68 -8.89 13.00 3.58
CA VAL A 68 -9.90 13.74 2.78
C VAL A 68 -10.42 12.89 1.63
N SER A 69 -9.54 12.19 0.91
CA SER A 69 -9.96 11.34 -0.22
C SER A 69 -10.85 10.19 0.21
N ASP A 70 -10.64 9.62 1.40
CA ASP A 70 -11.46 8.54 1.92
C ASP A 70 -12.84 9.03 2.37
N ILE A 71 -12.90 10.11 3.15
CA ILE A 71 -14.17 10.70 3.63
C ILE A 71 -15.02 11.19 2.45
N LEU A 72 -14.46 12.06 1.61
CA LEU A 72 -15.19 12.60 0.46
C LEU A 72 -15.52 11.50 -0.55
N GLY A 73 -14.57 10.59 -0.78
CA GLY A 73 -14.81 9.44 -1.64
C GLY A 73 -15.99 8.63 -1.15
N PHE A 74 -16.11 8.37 0.16
CA PHE A 74 -17.22 7.63 0.75
C PHE A 74 -18.55 8.38 0.59
N MET A 75 -18.57 9.69 0.85
CA MET A 75 -19.75 10.53 0.67
C MET A 75 -20.27 10.52 -0.78
N ILE A 76 -19.38 10.46 -1.77
CA ILE A 76 -19.75 10.43 -3.19
C ILE A 76 -20.31 9.07 -3.60
N ASN A 77 -19.62 7.99 -3.22
CA ASN A 77 -20.06 6.63 -3.55
C ASN A 77 -19.56 5.64 -2.50
N PRO A 78 -20.42 5.14 -1.59
CA PRO A 78 -20.01 4.21 -0.55
C PRO A 78 -19.69 2.79 -1.06
N MET A 79 -19.89 2.50 -2.35
CA MET A 79 -19.62 1.21 -2.99
C MET A 79 -20.26 0.01 -2.27
N GLY A 80 -21.44 0.25 -1.67
CA GLY A 80 -22.26 -0.78 -1.03
C GLY A 80 -21.81 -1.22 0.36
N GLY A 81 -20.78 -0.60 0.97
CA GLY A 81 -20.32 -0.91 2.32
C GLY A 81 -20.69 0.17 3.36
N PRO A 82 -20.76 -0.17 4.66
CA PRO A 82 -20.91 0.81 5.72
C PRO A 82 -19.64 1.66 5.87
N TYR A 83 -19.80 2.89 6.38
CA TYR A 83 -18.65 3.71 6.75
C TYR A 83 -17.96 3.10 7.97
N ILE A 84 -16.67 2.80 7.85
CA ILE A 84 -15.85 2.28 8.94
C ILE A 84 -14.78 3.33 9.24
N PRO A 85 -14.90 4.12 10.34
CA PRO A 85 -13.95 5.18 10.66
C PRO A 85 -12.49 4.71 10.77
N GLY A 86 -12.28 3.46 11.18
CA GLY A 86 -10.96 2.84 11.22
C GLY A 86 -10.26 2.79 9.85
N LEU A 87 -11.01 2.62 8.75
CA LEU A 87 -10.45 2.64 7.40
C LEU A 87 -9.98 4.04 6.97
N THR A 88 -10.61 5.11 7.49
CA THR A 88 -10.13 6.48 7.27
C THR A 88 -8.79 6.74 7.98
N ILE A 89 -8.59 6.15 9.17
CA ILE A 89 -7.30 6.19 9.87
C ILE A 89 -6.25 5.46 9.03
N SER A 90 -6.58 4.28 8.50
CA SER A 90 -5.72 3.56 7.57
C SER A 90 -5.38 4.38 6.32
N ALA A 91 -6.35 5.07 5.72
CA ALA A 91 -6.15 5.92 4.54
C ALA A 91 -5.25 7.12 4.84
N THR A 92 -5.42 7.73 6.02
CA THR A 92 -4.55 8.81 6.52
C THR A 92 -3.12 8.30 6.69
N LEU A 93 -2.95 7.14 7.32
CA LEU A 93 -1.64 6.49 7.48
C LEU A 93 -1.01 6.10 6.14
N ARG A 94 -1.82 5.78 5.13
CA ARG A 94 -1.37 5.45 3.76
C ARG A 94 -0.70 6.61 3.05
N GLY A 95 -1.07 7.84 3.36
CA GLY A 95 -0.33 9.02 2.91
C GLY A 95 0.80 9.45 3.84
N LEU A 96 0.63 9.24 5.15
CA LEU A 96 1.60 9.66 6.17
C LEU A 96 2.89 8.82 6.14
N LEU A 97 2.76 7.49 6.12
CA LEU A 97 3.90 6.56 6.21
C LEU A 97 4.90 6.71 5.06
N PRO A 98 4.49 6.78 3.77
CA PRO A 98 5.42 7.04 2.68
C PRO A 98 6.21 8.33 2.87
N GLY A 99 5.55 9.39 3.35
CA GLY A 99 6.20 10.67 3.61
C GLY A 99 7.21 10.61 4.75
N LEU A 100 6.91 9.89 5.82
CA LEU A 100 7.86 9.67 6.92
C LEU A 100 9.06 8.85 6.48
N ILE A 101 8.84 7.75 5.74
CA ILE A 101 9.91 6.88 5.27
C ILE A 101 10.83 7.67 4.33
N TYR A 102 10.30 8.39 3.34
CA TYR A 102 11.14 9.18 2.44
C TYR A 102 11.86 10.34 3.13
N TRP A 103 11.22 10.97 4.11
CA TRP A 103 11.87 11.98 4.93
C TRP A 103 13.04 11.39 5.73
N ALA A 104 12.87 10.20 6.31
CA ALA A 104 13.94 9.48 7.00
C ALA A 104 15.06 9.07 6.05
N ILE A 105 14.75 8.53 4.87
CA ILE A 105 15.73 8.14 3.84
C ILE A 105 16.55 9.35 3.38
N LYS A 106 15.91 10.51 3.21
CA LYS A 106 16.57 11.74 2.79
C LYS A 106 17.55 12.26 3.86
N ASN A 107 17.21 12.11 5.13
CA ASN A 107 17.99 12.67 6.25
C ASN A 107 19.03 11.69 6.82
N ASN A 108 18.85 10.39 6.63
CA ASN A 108 19.76 9.38 7.17
C ASN A 108 20.97 9.13 6.25
N LYS A 109 22.14 9.05 6.88
CA LYS A 109 23.40 8.60 6.26
C LYS A 109 23.55 7.06 6.24
N ILE A 110 22.59 6.33 6.80
CA ILE A 110 22.66 4.87 6.95
C ILE A 110 22.44 4.21 5.58
N LYS A 111 23.43 3.45 5.12
CA LYS A 111 23.36 2.65 3.89
C LYS A 111 22.55 1.38 4.15
N ILE A 112 21.23 1.49 4.13
CA ILE A 112 20.32 0.36 4.23
C ILE A 112 20.27 -0.36 2.88
N ASN A 113 20.43 -1.69 2.88
CA ASN A 113 20.18 -2.50 1.68
C ASN A 113 18.68 -2.85 1.59
N TYR A 114 17.93 -2.04 0.84
CA TYR A 114 16.49 -2.19 0.68
C TYR A 114 16.09 -3.53 0.04
N HIS A 115 16.94 -4.14 -0.79
CA HIS A 115 16.66 -5.46 -1.37
C HIS A 115 16.52 -6.53 -0.30
N ILE A 116 17.46 -6.57 0.66
CA ILE A 116 17.45 -7.57 1.74
C ILE A 116 16.17 -7.41 2.58
N ILE A 117 15.82 -6.17 2.90
CA ILE A 117 14.62 -5.90 3.69
C ILE A 117 13.36 -6.35 2.94
N ASN A 118 13.26 -6.08 1.63
CA ASN A 118 12.12 -6.52 0.82
C ASN A 118 12.01 -8.04 0.78
N VAL A 119 13.14 -8.75 0.67
CA VAL A 119 13.16 -10.22 0.75
C VAL A 119 12.67 -10.71 2.12
N ILE A 120 13.10 -10.09 3.22
CA ILE A 120 12.63 -10.44 4.58
C ILE A 120 11.11 -10.26 4.70
N PHE A 121 10.56 -9.13 4.24
CA PHE A 121 9.11 -8.89 4.25
C PHE A 121 8.36 -9.88 3.37
N SER A 122 8.91 -10.28 2.22
CA SER A 122 8.34 -11.34 1.38
C SER A 122 8.35 -12.70 2.06
N ILE A 123 9.42 -13.08 2.76
CA ILE A 123 9.46 -14.33 3.53
C ILE A 123 8.41 -14.32 4.64
N LEU A 124 8.26 -13.20 5.34
CA LEU A 124 7.24 -13.04 6.39
C LEU A 124 5.81 -13.17 5.83
N MET A 125 5.55 -12.59 4.65
CA MET A 125 4.30 -12.76 3.90
C MET A 125 4.03 -14.23 3.60
N VAL A 126 5.03 -14.96 3.12
CA VAL A 126 4.93 -16.39 2.81
C VAL A 126 4.65 -17.22 4.06
N ALA A 127 5.33 -16.94 5.17
CA ALA A 127 5.10 -17.64 6.42
C ALA A 127 3.64 -17.48 6.87
N GLY A 128 3.08 -16.27 6.76
CA GLY A 128 1.65 -16.03 7.00
C GLY A 128 0.75 -16.78 6.00
N ALA A 129 1.12 -16.81 4.73
CA ALA A 129 0.35 -17.46 3.67
C ALA A 129 0.20 -18.96 3.89
N VAL A 130 1.24 -19.59 4.43
CA VAL A 130 1.30 -21.03 4.70
C VAL A 130 0.68 -21.36 6.05
N TYR A 131 0.94 -20.56 7.08
CA TYR A 131 0.46 -20.81 8.44
C TYR A 131 -1.07 -20.73 8.56
N VAL A 132 -1.70 -19.73 7.94
CA VAL A 132 -3.16 -19.53 8.09
C VAL A 132 -3.98 -20.73 7.59
N PRO A 133 -3.79 -21.25 6.36
CA PRO A 133 -4.54 -22.42 5.93
C PRO A 133 -4.23 -23.66 6.76
N LEU A 134 -2.98 -23.84 7.23
CA LEU A 134 -2.59 -24.95 8.11
C LEU A 134 -3.24 -24.88 9.50
N SER A 135 -3.54 -23.68 9.98
CA SER A 135 -4.20 -23.46 11.27
C SER A 135 -5.73 -23.68 11.23
N GLN A 136 -6.32 -23.85 10.05
CA GLN A 136 -7.76 -24.10 9.92
C GLN A 136 -8.02 -25.61 9.90
N ASP A 137 -8.86 -26.10 10.82
CA ASP A 137 -9.24 -27.52 10.99
C ASP A 137 -9.95 -28.16 9.77
N GLY A 138 -10.21 -27.38 8.72
CA GLY A 138 -10.71 -27.89 7.44
C GLY A 138 -9.56 -28.48 6.63
N GLY A 139 -9.36 -29.80 6.73
CA GLY A 139 -8.31 -30.53 6.01
C GLY A 139 -8.05 -29.96 4.61
N ILE A 140 -6.82 -29.49 4.39
CA ILE A 140 -6.47 -28.80 3.15
C ILE A 140 -6.32 -29.86 2.06
N SER A 141 -6.99 -29.66 0.92
CA SER A 141 -6.78 -30.51 -0.24
C SER A 141 -5.33 -30.40 -0.71
N ASN A 142 -4.73 -31.51 -1.15
CA ASN A 142 -3.36 -31.51 -1.68
C ASN A 142 -3.17 -30.49 -2.82
N ILE A 143 -4.23 -30.22 -3.58
CA ILE A 143 -4.26 -29.21 -4.65
C ILE A 143 -4.13 -27.79 -4.07
N ALA A 144 -4.86 -27.47 -3.00
CA ALA A 144 -4.77 -26.17 -2.35
C ALA A 144 -3.38 -25.94 -1.75
N LEU A 145 -2.76 -26.96 -1.15
CA LEU A 145 -1.37 -26.87 -0.65
C LEU A 145 -0.36 -26.54 -1.76
N ILE A 146 -0.49 -27.17 -2.93
CA ILE A 146 0.37 -26.88 -4.09
C ILE A 146 0.16 -25.44 -4.56
N ILE A 147 -1.09 -24.97 -4.64
CA ILE A 147 -1.41 -23.59 -5.03
C ILE A 147 -0.82 -22.59 -4.03
N TYR A 148 -0.95 -22.81 -2.72
CA TYR A 148 -0.34 -21.96 -1.70
C TYR A 148 1.19 -21.96 -1.78
N GLY A 149 1.81 -23.12 -2.06
CA GLY A 149 3.25 -23.24 -2.29
C GLY A 149 3.74 -22.45 -3.50
N LEU A 150 2.97 -22.46 -4.60
CA LEU A 150 3.28 -21.67 -5.80
C LEU A 150 3.13 -20.16 -5.54
N ILE A 151 2.06 -19.74 -4.85
CA ILE A 151 1.85 -18.36 -4.42
C ILE A 151 3.00 -17.88 -3.52
N ALA A 152 3.44 -18.73 -2.60
CA ALA A 152 4.57 -18.46 -1.73
C ALA A 152 5.88 -18.26 -2.52
N LEU A 153 6.19 -19.17 -3.44
CA LEU A 153 7.36 -19.04 -4.31
C LEU A 153 7.33 -17.76 -5.14
N ALA A 154 6.17 -17.42 -5.72
CA ALA A 154 6.00 -16.18 -6.48
C ALA A 154 6.30 -14.95 -5.63
N PHE A 155 5.86 -14.92 -4.36
CA PHE A 155 6.14 -13.81 -3.43
C PHE A 155 7.62 -13.61 -3.11
N ILE A 156 8.39 -14.70 -3.00
CA ILE A 156 9.83 -14.65 -2.72
C ILE A 156 10.59 -14.21 -3.96
N LEU A 157 10.22 -14.75 -5.13
CA LEU A 157 10.89 -14.44 -6.39
C LEU A 157 10.58 -13.02 -6.86
N LEU A 158 9.40 -12.47 -6.55
CA LEU A 158 8.95 -11.20 -7.12
C LEU A 158 9.86 -9.99 -6.81
N PRO A 159 10.25 -9.69 -5.56
CA PRO A 159 11.19 -8.60 -5.28
C PRO A 159 12.57 -8.83 -5.93
N ILE A 160 12.99 -10.10 -6.01
CA ILE A 160 14.29 -10.49 -6.59
C ILE A 160 14.29 -10.24 -8.10
N ILE A 161 13.27 -10.76 -8.80
CA ILE A 161 13.09 -10.59 -10.25
C ILE A 161 12.98 -9.10 -10.59
N LEU A 162 12.17 -8.34 -9.86
CA LEU A 162 12.01 -6.90 -10.12
C LEU A 162 13.32 -6.13 -9.86
N GLY A 163 14.06 -6.48 -8.81
CA GLY A 163 15.36 -5.87 -8.52
C GLY A 163 16.45 -6.20 -9.55
N ILE A 164 16.36 -7.35 -10.22
CA ILE A 164 17.28 -7.73 -11.31
C ILE A 164 16.92 -7.00 -12.62
N ILE A 165 15.62 -6.96 -12.97
CA ILE A 165 15.16 -6.36 -14.23
C ILE A 165 15.34 -4.84 -14.22
N ILE A 166 15.07 -4.20 -13.08
CA ILE A 166 15.07 -2.74 -12.98
C ILE A 166 16.38 -2.32 -12.33
N LYS A 167 17.37 -1.97 -13.17
CA LYS A 167 18.65 -1.46 -12.68
C LYS A 167 18.43 -0.19 -11.88
N SER A 168 18.71 -0.26 -10.58
CA SER A 168 18.50 0.84 -9.64
C SER A 168 19.49 1.96 -9.93
N GLU A 169 19.01 3.12 -10.41
CA GLU A 169 19.81 4.34 -10.41
C GLU A 169 19.99 4.82 -8.96
N GLU A 170 21.19 5.32 -8.62
CA GLU A 170 21.48 5.89 -7.30
C GLU A 170 20.78 7.25 -7.09
N GLY A 171 19.45 7.21 -6.98
CA GLY A 171 18.59 8.36 -6.76
C GLY A 171 17.80 8.26 -5.46
N LEU A 172 17.21 9.38 -5.03
CA LEU A 172 16.28 9.38 -3.89
C LEU A 172 15.08 8.46 -4.17
N TYR A 173 14.58 8.47 -5.41
CA TYR A 173 13.43 7.68 -5.87
C TYR A 173 13.84 6.43 -6.65
N SER A 174 14.90 5.74 -6.20
CA SER A 174 15.29 4.47 -6.79
C SER A 174 14.20 3.40 -6.60
N PHE A 175 14.14 2.43 -7.51
CA PHE A 175 13.08 1.42 -7.52
C PHE A 175 13.01 0.64 -6.19
N ASP A 176 14.15 0.27 -5.61
CA ASP A 176 14.20 -0.54 -4.39
C ASP A 176 13.62 0.18 -3.18
N LYS A 177 13.82 1.51 -3.11
CA LYS A 177 13.26 2.36 -2.06
C LYS A 177 11.75 2.46 -2.20
N ILE A 178 11.26 2.61 -3.44
CA ILE A 178 9.82 2.64 -3.73
C ILE A 178 9.19 1.29 -3.38
N LEU A 179 9.80 0.18 -3.82
CA LEU A 179 9.32 -1.17 -3.51
C LEU A 179 9.28 -1.40 -2.00
N PHE A 180 10.31 -0.94 -1.28
CA PHE A 180 10.34 -0.99 0.19
C PHE A 180 9.19 -0.20 0.82
N VAL A 181 9.00 1.05 0.41
CA VAL A 181 7.94 1.91 0.94
C VAL A 181 6.57 1.29 0.69
N VAL A 182 6.31 0.81 -0.52
CA VAL A 182 5.04 0.17 -0.89
C VAL A 182 4.84 -1.12 -0.09
N THR A 183 5.88 -1.94 0.08
CA THR A 183 5.80 -3.20 0.84
C THR A 183 5.50 -2.95 2.32
N VAL A 184 6.21 -2.03 2.96
CA VAL A 184 5.97 -1.66 4.37
C VAL A 184 4.57 -1.06 4.55
N CYS A 185 4.17 -0.15 3.66
CA CYS A 185 2.83 0.43 3.72
C CYS A 185 1.74 -0.61 3.43
N TYR A 186 2.02 -1.62 2.62
CA TYR A 186 1.09 -2.72 2.39
C TYR A 186 0.96 -3.58 3.64
N TYR A 187 2.07 -3.95 4.26
CA TYR A 187 2.10 -4.79 5.46
C TYR A 187 1.37 -4.13 6.64
N LEU A 188 1.75 -2.90 6.97
CA LEU A 188 1.18 -2.21 8.13
C LEU A 188 -0.30 -1.82 7.93
N ILE A 189 -0.66 -1.37 6.73
CA ILE A 189 -1.98 -0.78 6.50
C ILE A 189 -2.95 -1.81 5.96
N SER A 190 -2.61 -2.50 4.86
CA SER A 190 -3.54 -3.42 4.20
C SER A 190 -3.63 -4.75 4.95
N LEU A 191 -2.50 -5.31 5.36
CA LEU A 191 -2.46 -6.61 6.01
C LEU A 191 -2.87 -6.56 7.49
N LEU A 192 -2.37 -5.59 8.26
CA LEU A 192 -2.68 -5.49 9.69
C LEU A 192 -3.92 -4.62 9.93
N LEU A 193 -3.83 -3.31 9.68
CA LEU A 193 -4.88 -2.35 10.07
C LEU A 193 -6.22 -2.61 9.37
N ASN A 194 -6.24 -2.69 8.03
CA ASN A 194 -7.48 -2.88 7.28
C ASN A 194 -8.14 -4.22 7.64
N THR A 195 -7.36 -5.29 7.74
CA THR A 195 -7.85 -6.61 8.18
C THR A 195 -8.42 -6.54 9.59
N PHE A 196 -7.77 -5.84 10.50
CA PHE A 196 -8.25 -5.62 11.87
C PHE A 196 -9.58 -4.87 11.89
N TRP A 197 -9.68 -3.75 11.17
CA TRP A 197 -10.92 -2.97 11.12
C TRP A 197 -12.07 -3.74 10.48
N LEU A 198 -11.79 -4.55 9.45
CA LEU A 198 -12.78 -5.42 8.84
C LEU A 198 -13.20 -6.55 9.79
N ALA A 199 -12.26 -7.14 10.54
CA ALA A 199 -12.57 -8.14 11.55
C ALA A 199 -13.54 -7.61 12.61
N VAL A 200 -13.29 -6.39 13.11
CA VAL A 200 -14.17 -5.71 14.07
C VAL A 200 -15.51 -5.33 13.44
N ALA A 201 -15.51 -4.74 12.24
CA ALA A 201 -16.74 -4.26 11.60
C ALA A 201 -17.69 -5.39 11.17
N TYR A 202 -17.15 -6.52 10.72
CA TYR A 202 -17.93 -7.67 10.25
C TYR A 202 -18.10 -8.77 11.31
N ASN A 203 -17.64 -8.56 12.55
CA ASN A 203 -17.64 -9.56 13.63
C ASN A 203 -17.08 -10.93 13.19
N LYS A 204 -15.95 -10.90 12.49
CA LYS A 204 -15.28 -12.09 11.96
C LYS A 204 -13.85 -12.20 12.47
N GLY A 205 -13.33 -13.42 12.52
CA GLY A 205 -11.95 -13.68 12.91
C GLY A 205 -10.95 -12.99 11.96
N PHE A 206 -9.90 -12.40 12.53
CA PHE A 206 -8.81 -11.75 11.78
C PHE A 206 -8.20 -12.67 10.71
N LEU A 207 -8.00 -13.95 11.05
CA LEU A 207 -7.45 -14.97 10.16
C LEU A 207 -8.34 -15.27 8.94
N ALA A 208 -9.63 -14.91 8.96
CA ALA A 208 -10.54 -15.16 7.85
C ALA A 208 -10.25 -14.24 6.65
N PHE A 209 -9.79 -13.02 6.89
CA PHE A 209 -9.51 -12.04 5.82
C PHE A 209 -8.07 -12.09 5.32
N LEU A 210 -7.16 -12.66 6.13
CA LEU A 210 -5.73 -12.63 5.88
C LEU A 210 -5.29 -13.34 4.59
N PRO A 211 -5.82 -14.53 4.22
CA PRO A 211 -5.45 -15.19 2.97
C PRO A 211 -5.76 -14.33 1.72
N GLY A 212 -6.93 -13.69 1.70
CA GLY A 212 -7.31 -12.79 0.61
C GLY A 212 -6.38 -11.59 0.49
N ARG A 213 -5.90 -11.05 1.63
CA ARG A 213 -4.95 -9.93 1.67
C ARG A 213 -3.55 -10.34 1.23
N ILE A 214 -3.11 -11.53 1.57
CA ILE A 214 -1.82 -12.04 1.06
C ILE A 214 -1.89 -12.19 -0.45
N ILE A 215 -2.93 -12.83 -0.99
CA ILE A 215 -3.08 -12.97 -2.45
C ILE A 215 -3.13 -11.61 -3.14
N ALA A 216 -3.87 -10.65 -2.56
CA ALA A 216 -3.92 -9.27 -3.03
C ALA A 216 -2.53 -8.62 -3.09
N GLY A 217 -1.70 -8.84 -2.07
CA GLY A 217 -0.37 -8.26 -1.97
C GLY A 217 0.55 -8.68 -3.13
N LEU A 218 0.38 -9.90 -3.65
CA LEU A 218 1.19 -10.44 -4.75
C LEU A 218 1.03 -9.58 -5.99
N VAL A 219 -0.19 -9.10 -6.24
CA VAL A 219 -0.51 -8.25 -7.39
C VAL A 219 -0.30 -6.77 -7.07
N ILE A 220 -0.72 -6.31 -5.90
CA ILE A 220 -0.74 -4.89 -5.56
C ILE A 220 0.67 -4.33 -5.35
N ILE A 221 1.56 -5.06 -4.66
CA ILE A 221 2.92 -4.58 -4.38
C ILE A 221 3.73 -4.32 -5.66
N PRO A 222 3.88 -5.26 -6.62
CA PRO A 222 4.61 -5.00 -7.87
C PRO A 222 3.94 -3.90 -8.69
N LEU A 223 2.61 -3.92 -8.78
CA LEU A 223 1.86 -3.02 -9.63
C LEU A 223 1.95 -1.57 -9.10
N HIS A 224 1.72 -1.35 -7.80
CA HIS A 224 1.87 -0.03 -7.19
C HIS A 224 3.32 0.47 -7.26
N SER A 225 4.30 -0.38 -6.96
CA SER A 225 5.72 0.02 -7.00
C SER A 225 6.18 0.37 -8.42
N LEU A 226 5.79 -0.40 -9.44
CA LEU A 226 6.07 -0.10 -10.85
C LEU A 226 5.43 1.23 -11.28
N ILE A 227 4.15 1.43 -11.00
CA ILE A 227 3.46 2.66 -11.40
C ILE A 227 4.09 3.87 -10.72
N ILE A 228 4.34 3.79 -9.41
CA ILE A 228 4.98 4.89 -8.66
C ILE A 228 6.40 5.13 -9.19
N PHE A 229 7.16 4.08 -9.53
CA PHE A 229 8.49 4.23 -10.12
C PHE A 229 8.47 4.94 -11.48
N VAL A 230 7.56 4.55 -12.38
CA VAL A 230 7.39 5.23 -13.67
C VAL A 230 7.01 6.70 -13.47
N LEU A 231 6.07 6.97 -12.57
CA LEU A 231 5.66 8.34 -12.23
C LEU A 231 6.78 9.14 -11.53
N SER A 232 7.66 8.48 -10.80
CA SER A 232 8.75 9.12 -10.05
C SER A 232 9.74 9.87 -10.96
N ARG A 233 9.87 9.44 -12.22
CA ARG A 233 10.67 10.12 -13.25
C ARG A 233 10.20 11.56 -13.51
N TRP A 234 8.92 11.84 -13.23
CA TRP A 234 8.29 13.14 -13.41
C TRP A 234 8.25 13.96 -12.11
N PHE A 235 8.66 13.40 -10.97
CA PHE A 235 8.60 14.10 -9.67
C PHE A 235 9.48 15.35 -9.64
N LYS A 236 10.55 15.39 -10.46
CA LYS A 236 11.41 16.58 -10.61
C LYS A 236 10.63 17.82 -11.08
N TYR A 237 9.54 17.63 -11.83
CA TYR A 237 8.67 18.72 -12.30
C TYR A 237 7.55 19.06 -11.31
N MET A 238 7.25 18.17 -10.36
CA MET A 238 6.20 18.35 -9.33
C MET A 238 6.74 18.86 -8.00
N ARG A 239 8.07 18.87 -7.78
CA ARG A 239 8.65 19.49 -6.58
C ARG A 239 8.45 21.00 -6.65
N ILE A 240 7.49 21.48 -5.85
CA ILE A 240 7.19 22.90 -5.64
C ILE A 240 8.21 23.54 -4.65
N LEU A 241 9.34 22.86 -4.37
CA LEU A 241 10.42 23.28 -3.48
C LEU A 241 11.81 22.90 -4.03
#